data_AF-A0A4Z1GJ10-F1
#
_entry.id   AF-A0A4Z1GJ10-F1
#
_cell.length_a   1.000
_cell.length_b   1.000
_cell.length_c   1.000
_cell.angle_alpha   90.00
_cell.angle_beta   90.00
_cell.angle_gamma   90.00
#
_symmetry.space_group_name_H-M   'P 1'
#
loop_
_entity.id
_entity.type
_entity.pdbx_description
1 polymer ?
#
loop_
_entity_poly.entity_id
_entity_poly.type
_entity_poly.pdbx_seq_one_letter_code
_entity_poly.pdbx_strand_id
1 'polypeptide(L)'
;MAKLDDLPHELKELILCAASDIATLNCLAHSSPLFHSAYRSRREQIFATVIGTELTPAILHEARCVVRASFVERGSSWLSEVEQLLGEYDKGKTETFSLDITPTELIYISRFLPALRDISMAFFRSALSHHPLTGDEMNLPLSTQAEMCRV
;
A
#
# COMPACT_ATOMS: atom_id res chain seq x y z
N MET A 1 13.07 -7.93 33.02
CA MET A 1 13.04 -7.41 31.62
C MET A 1 11.58 -7.24 31.25
N ALA A 2 11.15 -6.03 30.89
CA ALA A 2 9.78 -5.79 30.44
C ALA A 2 9.61 -6.41 29.04
N LYS A 3 8.54 -7.18 28.82
CA LYS A 3 8.22 -7.72 27.50
C LYS A 3 7.26 -6.76 26.79
N LEU A 4 7.34 -6.69 25.46
CA LEU A 4 6.36 -5.97 24.63
C LEU A 4 4.93 -6.47 24.88
N ASP A 5 4.79 -7.73 25.27
CA ASP A 5 3.52 -8.35 25.67
C ASP A 5 2.91 -7.75 26.94
N ASP A 6 3.71 -7.16 27.82
CA ASP A 6 3.24 -6.58 29.09
C ASP A 6 2.65 -5.16 28.90
N LEU A 7 2.75 -4.59 27.69
CA LEU A 7 2.20 -3.28 27.38
C LEU A 7 0.66 -3.25 27.50
N PRO A 8 0.04 -2.12 27.87
CA PRO A 8 -1.39 -1.90 27.72
C PRO A 8 -1.90 -2.18 26.30
N HIS A 9 -3.17 -2.56 26.17
CA HIS A 9 -3.78 -2.92 24.89
C HIS A 9 -3.67 -1.77 23.87
N GLU A 10 -3.90 -0.55 24.34
CA GLU A 10 -3.87 0.68 23.57
C GLU A 10 -2.47 0.96 23.00
N LEU A 11 -1.40 0.65 23.76
CA LEU A 11 -0.04 0.81 23.26
C LEU A 11 0.29 -0.23 22.18
N LYS A 12 -0.25 -1.44 22.28
CA LYS A 12 -0.10 -2.45 21.22
C LYS A 12 -0.82 -2.02 19.94
N GLU A 13 -2.02 -1.46 20.06
CA GLU A 13 -2.74 -0.87 18.92
C GLU A 13 -1.94 0.26 18.25
N LEU A 14 -1.35 1.16 19.04
CA LEU A 14 -0.50 2.24 18.51
C LEU A 14 0.75 1.70 17.78
N ILE A 15 1.39 0.66 18.32
CA ILE A 15 2.53 0.01 17.66
C ILE A 15 2.11 -0.60 16.32
N LEU A 16 0.93 -1.25 16.27
CA LEU A 16 0.39 -1.81 15.03
C LEU A 16 0.06 -0.72 14.00
N CYS A 17 -0.53 0.40 14.44
CA CYS A 17 -0.80 1.55 13.56
C CYS A 17 0.47 2.22 13.04
N ALA A 18 1.59 2.13 13.77
CA ALA A 18 2.86 2.72 13.39
C ALA A 18 3.69 1.86 12.42
N ALA A 19 3.17 0.70 11.98
CA ALA A 19 3.84 -0.12 10.99
C ALA A 19 4.01 0.66 9.66
N SER A 20 5.21 0.57 9.07
CA SER A 20 5.56 1.27 7.82
C SER A 20 4.87 0.71 6.58
N ASP A 21 4.50 -0.57 6.63
CA ASP A 21 3.97 -1.33 5.52
C ASP A 21 3.18 -2.55 6.00
N ILE A 22 2.39 -3.14 5.09
CA ILE A 22 1.56 -4.31 5.37
C ILE A 22 2.39 -5.53 5.79
N ALA A 23 3.61 -5.69 5.29
CA ALA A 23 4.46 -6.83 5.66
C ALA A 23 4.88 -6.74 7.14
N THR A 24 5.33 -5.56 7.57
CA THR A 24 5.69 -5.24 8.94
C THR A 24 4.49 -5.37 9.88
N LEU A 25 3.32 -4.86 9.47
CA LEU A 25 2.08 -5.05 10.21
C LEU A 25 1.77 -6.53 10.41
N ASN A 26 1.89 -7.34 9.35
CA ASN A 26 1.63 -8.77 9.41
C ASN A 26 2.59 -9.49 10.37
N CYS A 27 3.88 -9.14 10.35
CA CYS A 27 4.86 -9.66 11.30
C CYS A 27 4.51 -9.28 12.75
N LEU A 28 4.17 -8.02 13.00
CA LEU A 28 3.79 -7.55 14.34
C LEU A 28 2.51 -8.23 14.84
N ALA A 29 1.47 -8.30 14.02
CA ALA A 29 0.20 -8.92 14.37
C ALA A 29 0.32 -10.42 14.68
N HIS A 30 1.33 -11.11 14.13
CA HIS A 30 1.59 -12.53 14.37
C HIS A 30 2.77 -12.79 15.31
N SER A 31 3.38 -11.74 15.88
CA SER A 31 4.50 -11.87 16.81
C SER A 31 4.09 -12.51 18.15
N SER A 32 2.85 -12.25 18.61
CA SER A 32 2.28 -12.88 19.80
C SER A 32 0.74 -12.90 19.76
N PRO A 33 0.08 -13.78 20.54
CA PRO A 33 -1.38 -13.80 20.64
C PRO A 33 -1.98 -12.48 21.17
N LEU A 34 -1.23 -11.73 21.99
CA LEU A 34 -1.69 -10.46 22.54
C LEU A 34 -1.66 -9.35 21.49
N PHE A 35 -0.64 -9.32 20.64
CA PHE A 35 -0.61 -8.45 19.47
C PHE A 35 -1.67 -8.83 18.44
N HIS A 36 -1.89 -10.13 18.22
CA HIS A 36 -2.96 -10.59 17.33
C HIS A 36 -4.35 -10.17 17.83
N SER A 37 -4.58 -10.26 19.14
CA SER A 37 -5.81 -9.79 19.78
C SER A 37 -6.02 -8.29 19.58
N ALA A 38 -4.99 -7.47 19.84
CA ALA A 38 -5.03 -6.03 19.62
C ALA A 38 -5.29 -5.66 18.15
N TYR A 39 -4.63 -6.37 17.22
CA TYR A 39 -4.89 -6.22 15.79
C TYR A 39 -6.35 -6.54 15.45
N ARG A 40 -6.92 -7.62 15.98
CA ARG A 40 -8.30 -8.03 15.69
C ARG A 40 -9.32 -7.02 16.22
N SER A 41 -9.08 -6.40 17.38
CA SER A 41 -9.97 -5.40 17.99
C SER A 41 -10.20 -4.19 17.10
N ARG A 42 -9.16 -3.73 16.39
CA ARG A 42 -9.20 -2.51 15.56
C ARG A 42 -8.69 -2.72 14.14
N ARG A 43 -8.92 -3.92 13.60
CA ARG A 43 -8.34 -4.37 12.33
C ARG A 43 -8.52 -3.34 11.20
N GLU A 44 -9.74 -2.85 11.01
CA GLU A 44 -10.06 -1.93 9.91
C GLU A 44 -9.30 -0.60 10.04
N GLN A 45 -9.27 -0.02 11.24
CA GLN A 45 -8.57 1.23 11.51
C GLN A 45 -7.05 1.09 11.35
N ILE A 46 -6.47 0.02 11.93
CA ILE A 46 -5.04 -0.26 11.82
C ILE A 46 -4.67 -0.44 10.36
N PHE A 47 -5.44 -1.24 9.63
CA PHE A 47 -5.16 -1.54 8.22
C PHE A 47 -5.28 -0.31 7.33
N ALA A 48 -6.32 0.51 7.52
CA ALA A 48 -6.47 1.78 6.80
C ALA A 48 -5.30 2.73 7.07
N THR A 49 -4.86 2.81 8.32
CA THR A 49 -3.73 3.67 8.72
C THR A 49 -2.43 3.23 8.07
N VAL A 50 -2.14 1.92 8.10
CA VAL A 50 -0.90 1.38 7.52
C VAL A 50 -0.89 1.52 6.00
N ILE A 51 -2.00 1.23 5.31
CA ILE A 51 -2.08 1.44 3.85
C ILE A 51 -1.93 2.91 3.49
N GLY A 52 -2.56 3.82 4.23
CA GLY A 52 -2.40 5.26 4.01
C GLY A 52 -0.99 5.79 4.33
N THR A 53 -0.19 5.03 5.08
CA THR A 53 1.21 5.33 5.37
C THR A 53 2.13 4.76 4.29
N GLU A 54 1.86 3.53 3.84
CA GLU A 54 2.64 2.84 2.80
C GLU A 54 2.44 3.47 1.42
N LEU A 55 1.22 3.95 1.13
CA LEU A 55 0.87 4.58 -0.14
C LEU A 55 0.73 6.09 0.01
N THR A 56 1.31 6.83 -0.95
CA THR A 56 1.04 8.28 -1.04
C THR A 56 -0.44 8.52 -1.34
N PRO A 57 -1.02 9.66 -0.91
CA PRO A 57 -2.42 9.98 -1.19
C PRO A 57 -2.79 9.92 -2.68
N ALA A 58 -1.86 10.32 -3.55
CA ALA A 58 -2.04 10.26 -5.01
C ALA A 58 -2.16 8.80 -5.51
N ILE A 59 -1.25 7.92 -5.08
CA ILE A 59 -1.30 6.50 -5.47
C ILE A 59 -2.54 5.83 -4.90
N LEU A 60 -2.92 6.19 -3.67
CA LEU A 60 -4.11 5.64 -3.02
C LEU A 60 -5.40 6.04 -3.75
N HIS A 61 -5.49 7.28 -4.24
CA HIS A 61 -6.59 7.75 -5.09
C HIS A 61 -6.66 6.97 -6.41
N GLU A 62 -5.52 6.83 -7.11
CA GLU A 62 -5.41 6.06 -8.36
C GLU A 62 -5.84 4.60 -8.13
N ALA A 63 -5.30 3.95 -7.10
CA ALA A 63 -5.62 2.57 -6.75
C ALA A 63 -7.12 2.39 -6.48
N ARG A 64 -7.73 3.29 -5.69
CA ARG A 64 -9.17 3.28 -5.43
C ARG A 64 -9.99 3.37 -6.71
N CYS A 65 -9.63 4.25 -7.64
CA CYS A 65 -10.34 4.40 -8.91
C CYS A 65 -10.24 3.13 -9.76
N VAL A 66 -9.08 2.47 -9.79
CA VAL A 66 -8.90 1.17 -10.45
C VAL A 66 -9.80 0.10 -9.81
N VAL A 67 -9.85 0.05 -8.47
CA VAL A 67 -10.74 -0.89 -7.75
C VAL A 67 -12.19 -0.65 -8.13
N ARG A 68 -12.67 0.60 -8.09
CA ARG A 68 -14.05 0.94 -8.48
C ARG A 68 -14.35 0.59 -9.92
N ALA A 69 -13.43 0.92 -10.84
CA ALA A 69 -13.55 0.57 -12.25
C ALA A 69 -13.69 -0.95 -12.46
N SER A 70 -13.04 -1.76 -11.64
CA SER A 70 -13.12 -3.23 -11.73
C SER A 70 -14.50 -3.79 -11.38
N PHE A 71 -15.34 -3.03 -10.68
CA PHE A 71 -16.72 -3.40 -10.34
C PHE A 71 -17.76 -2.85 -11.32
N VAL A 72 -17.35 -2.05 -12.32
CA VAL A 72 -18.27 -1.51 -13.32
C VAL A 72 -18.56 -2.57 -14.38
N GLU A 73 -19.79 -3.06 -14.41
CA GLU A 73 -20.22 -4.12 -15.33
C GLU A 73 -20.81 -3.55 -16.62
N ARG A 74 -20.71 -4.31 -17.72
CA ARG A 74 -21.35 -3.95 -18.99
C ARG A 74 -22.85 -4.20 -18.88
N GLY A 75 -23.64 -3.13 -18.91
CA GLY A 75 -25.09 -3.16 -18.81
C GLY A 75 -25.73 -1.85 -19.25
N SER A 76 -27.02 -1.68 -18.98
CA SER A 76 -27.78 -0.47 -19.33
C SER A 76 -27.30 0.78 -18.59
N SER A 77 -26.73 0.64 -17.40
CA SER A 77 -26.16 1.73 -16.59
C SER A 77 -24.67 1.97 -16.82
N TRP A 78 -23.98 1.13 -17.60
CA TRP A 78 -22.52 1.14 -17.75
C TRP A 78 -21.95 2.52 -18.07
N LEU A 79 -22.54 3.21 -19.04
CA LEU A 79 -22.03 4.50 -19.50
C LEU A 79 -22.15 5.58 -18.42
N SER A 80 -23.26 5.59 -17.68
CA SER A 80 -23.47 6.50 -16.54
C SER A 80 -22.52 6.20 -15.38
N GLU A 81 -22.25 4.92 -15.09
CA GLU A 81 -21.31 4.52 -14.04
C GLU A 81 -19.87 4.91 -14.37
N VAL A 82 -19.47 4.77 -15.64
CA VAL A 82 -18.16 5.22 -16.13
C VAL A 82 -18.04 6.75 -16.05
N GLU A 83 -19.05 7.49 -16.48
CA GLU A 83 -19.05 8.97 -16.40
C GLU A 83 -18.96 9.45 -14.95
N GLN A 84 -19.68 8.82 -14.03
CA GLN A 84 -19.59 9.12 -12.61
C GLN A 84 -18.18 8.84 -12.06
N LEU A 85 -17.60 7.68 -12.39
CA LEU A 85 -16.25 7.32 -11.97
C LEU A 85 -15.20 8.35 -12.45
N LEU A 86 -15.27 8.75 -13.72
CA LEU A 86 -14.37 9.76 -14.28
C LEU A 86 -14.54 11.12 -13.60
N GLY A 87 -15.80 11.52 -13.31
CA GLY A 87 -16.07 12.74 -12.57
C GLY A 87 -15.53 12.73 -11.13
N GLU A 88 -15.53 11.57 -10.46
CA GLU A 88 -14.90 11.40 -9.14
C GLU A 88 -13.37 11.42 -9.24
N TYR A 89 -12.79 10.81 -10.29
CA TYR A 89 -11.36 10.80 -10.54
C TYR A 89 -10.78 12.20 -10.73
N ASP A 90 -11.44 13.04 -11.52
CA ASP A 90 -10.96 14.41 -11.79
C ASP A 90 -11.03 15.30 -10.55
N LYS A 91 -12.00 15.07 -9.65
CA LYS A 91 -12.11 15.79 -8.38
C LYS A 91 -10.97 15.45 -7.43
N GLY A 92 -10.62 14.18 -7.29
CA GLY A 92 -9.55 13.73 -6.39
C GLY A 92 -8.14 14.14 -6.81
N LYS A 93 -7.94 14.58 -8.06
CA LYS A 93 -6.68 15.22 -8.51
C LYS A 93 -6.53 16.67 -8.05
N THR A 94 -7.63 17.37 -7.82
CA THR A 94 -7.65 18.83 -7.68
C THR A 94 -7.77 19.27 -6.22
N GLU A 95 -8.39 18.46 -5.38
CA GLU A 95 -8.62 18.74 -3.97
C GLU A 95 -7.85 17.77 -3.08
N THR A 96 -7.37 18.22 -1.91
CA THR A 96 -7.00 17.32 -0.80
C THR A 96 -8.26 16.65 -0.28
N PHE A 97 -8.77 15.69 -1.05
CA PHE A 97 -10.01 14.99 -0.77
C PHE A 97 -9.76 14.03 0.39
N SER A 98 -10.63 14.05 1.40
CA SER A 98 -10.73 12.93 2.33
C SER A 98 -11.17 11.73 1.49
N LEU A 99 -10.24 10.82 1.23
CA LEU A 99 -10.58 9.58 0.54
C LEU A 99 -11.44 8.77 1.51
N ASP A 100 -12.75 8.84 1.34
CA ASP A 100 -13.69 7.92 1.97
C ASP A 100 -13.51 6.55 1.30
N ILE A 101 -12.46 5.85 1.70
CA ILE A 101 -12.11 4.51 1.25
C ILE A 101 -12.78 3.51 2.18
N THR A 102 -13.55 2.62 1.57
CA THR A 102 -14.20 1.53 2.28
C THR A 102 -13.17 0.46 2.68
N PRO A 103 -13.42 -0.30 3.76
CA PRO A 103 -12.57 -1.45 4.13
C PRO A 103 -12.41 -2.47 3.00
N THR A 104 -13.45 -2.68 2.19
CA THR A 104 -13.41 -3.58 1.02
C THR A 104 -12.42 -3.10 -0.04
N GLU A 105 -12.44 -1.80 -0.36
CA GLU A 105 -11.49 -1.20 -1.29
C GLU A 105 -10.05 -1.34 -0.77
N LEU A 106 -9.81 -1.09 0.53
CA LEU A 106 -8.49 -1.28 1.14
C LEU A 106 -7.97 -2.72 1.04
N ILE A 107 -8.82 -3.72 1.32
CA ILE A 107 -8.46 -5.13 1.17
C ILE A 107 -8.13 -5.47 -0.28
N TYR A 108 -8.88 -4.89 -1.23
CA TYR A 108 -8.60 -5.11 -2.64
C TYR A 108 -7.24 -4.49 -3.00
N ILE A 109 -7.03 -3.20 -2.68
CA ILE A 109 -5.77 -2.48 -2.92
C ILE A 109 -4.58 -3.24 -2.34
N SER A 110 -4.68 -3.73 -1.10
CA SER A 110 -3.58 -4.43 -0.44
C SER A 110 -3.13 -5.69 -1.17
N ARG A 111 -4.05 -6.39 -1.86
CA ARG A 111 -3.72 -7.60 -2.64
C ARG A 111 -2.87 -7.29 -3.86
N PHE A 112 -2.97 -6.08 -4.39
CA PHE A 112 -2.20 -5.63 -5.55
C PHE A 112 -0.91 -4.91 -5.17
N LEU A 113 -0.67 -4.58 -3.89
CA LEU A 113 0.57 -3.95 -3.44
C LEU A 113 1.84 -4.68 -3.90
N PRO A 114 1.95 -6.03 -3.80
CA PRO A 114 3.13 -6.73 -4.30
C PRO A 114 3.34 -6.54 -5.80
N ALA A 115 2.26 -6.63 -6.58
CA ALA A 115 2.32 -6.44 -8.03
C ALA A 115 2.68 -5.00 -8.41
N LEU A 116 2.14 -4.00 -7.70
CA LEU A 116 2.51 -2.59 -7.87
C LEU A 116 3.99 -2.36 -7.60
N ARG A 117 4.53 -2.96 -6.53
CA ARG A 117 5.95 -2.90 -6.20
C ARG A 117 6.80 -3.55 -7.30
N ASP A 118 6.44 -4.73 -7.76
CA ASP A 118 7.19 -5.45 -8.80
C ASP A 118 7.19 -4.70 -10.13
N ILE A 119 6.04 -4.21 -10.58
CA ILE A 119 5.91 -3.41 -11.81
C ILE A 119 6.71 -2.11 -11.68
N SER A 120 6.61 -1.41 -10.56
CA SER A 120 7.36 -0.18 -10.32
C SER A 120 8.87 -0.45 -10.35
N MET A 121 9.33 -1.50 -9.68
CA MET A 121 10.74 -1.88 -9.69
C MET A 121 11.22 -2.31 -11.07
N ALA A 122 10.41 -3.04 -11.84
CA ALA A 122 10.72 -3.40 -13.21
C ALA A 122 10.80 -2.17 -14.12
N PHE A 123 9.86 -1.22 -13.97
CA PHE A 123 9.89 0.06 -14.67
C PHE A 123 11.15 0.85 -14.32
N PHE A 124 11.48 1.01 -13.04
CA PHE A 124 12.70 1.72 -12.63
C PHE A 124 13.95 1.03 -13.16
N ARG A 125 14.04 -0.29 -13.09
CA ARG A 125 15.17 -1.04 -13.66
C ARG A 125 15.29 -0.83 -15.17
N SER A 126 14.17 -0.81 -15.89
CA SER A 126 14.13 -0.57 -17.33
C SER A 126 14.48 0.89 -17.68
N ALA A 127 13.81 1.85 -17.06
CA ALA A 127 13.97 3.28 -17.34
C ALA A 127 15.32 3.85 -16.86
N LEU A 128 15.84 3.35 -15.75
CA LEU A 128 17.14 3.76 -15.19
C LEU A 128 18.27 2.81 -15.59
N SER A 129 18.03 1.84 -16.48
CA SER A 129 19.11 1.03 -17.07
C SER A 129 20.01 1.87 -17.97
N HIS A 130 19.51 3.00 -18.48
CA HIS A 130 20.26 3.91 -19.34
C HIS A 130 20.22 5.32 -18.78
N HIS A 131 21.34 6.02 -18.90
CA HIS A 131 21.47 7.40 -18.46
C HIS A 131 20.58 8.29 -19.34
N PRO A 132 19.64 9.06 -18.77
CA PRO A 132 18.59 9.72 -19.55
C PRO A 132 19.09 10.82 -20.49
N LEU A 133 20.33 11.29 -20.31
CA LEU A 133 20.93 12.34 -21.14
C LEU A 133 21.97 11.82 -22.14
N THR A 134 22.66 10.73 -21.81
CA THR A 134 23.75 10.22 -22.67
C THR A 134 23.39 8.91 -23.37
N GLY A 135 22.36 8.20 -22.89
CA GLY A 135 21.97 6.89 -23.41
C GLY A 135 22.94 5.76 -23.04
N ASP A 136 23.98 6.05 -22.26
CA ASP A 136 24.91 5.02 -21.78
C ASP A 136 24.25 4.14 -20.73
N GLU A 137 24.59 2.86 -20.73
CA GLU A 137 24.08 1.94 -19.72
C GLU A 137 24.55 2.38 -18.31
N MET A 138 23.60 2.65 -17.42
CA MET A 138 23.89 2.94 -16.02
C MET A 138 24.17 1.62 -15.32
N ASN A 139 25.46 1.36 -15.04
CA ASN A 139 25.84 0.26 -14.16
C ASN A 139 25.07 0.39 -12.83
N LEU A 140 24.17 -0.56 -12.54
CA LEU A 140 23.57 -0.65 -11.22
C LEU A 140 24.70 -0.67 -10.19
N PRO A 141 24.63 0.09 -9.08
CA PRO A 141 25.59 -0.05 -8.01
C PRO A 141 25.63 -1.53 -7.59
N LEU A 142 26.83 -2.11 -7.66
CA LEU A 142 27.16 -3.45 -7.17
C LEU A 142 26.89 -3.52 -5.67
N SER A 143 25.63 -3.70 -5.25
CA SER A 143 25.32 -3.98 -3.85
C SER A 143 23.99 -4.71 -3.71
N THR A 144 24.01 -6.01 -3.99
CA THR A 144 23.28 -7.00 -3.14
C THR A 144 23.72 -8.46 -3.32
N GLN A 145 24.78 -8.76 -4.08
CA GLN A 145 25.35 -10.12 -4.11
C GLN A 145 26.71 -10.25 -3.40
N ALA A 146 27.49 -9.17 -3.28
CA ALA A 146 28.81 -9.24 -2.66
C ALA A 146 28.80 -9.29 -1.11
N GLU A 147 27.68 -8.91 -0.46
CA GLU A 147 27.57 -8.96 1.01
C GLU A 147 26.98 -10.28 1.56
N MET A 148 26.48 -11.19 0.71
CA MET A 148 26.00 -12.52 1.15
C MET A 148 27.11 -13.58 1.27
N CYS A 149 28.36 -13.28 0.91
CA CYS A 149 29.49 -14.21 1.06
C CYS A 149 30.45 -13.84 2.22
N ARG A 150 30.03 -12.98 3.15
CA ARG A 150 30.76 -12.70 4.38
C ARG A 150 29.86 -12.74 5.62
N VAL A 151 29.32 -13.93 5.91
CA VAL A 151 29.03 -14.39 7.29
C VAL A 151 29.38 -15.87 7.35
#